data_AF-A0AAW2Y990-F1
#
_entry.id   AF-A0AAW2Y990-F1
#
_cell.length_a   1.000
_cell.length_b   1.000
_cell.length_c   1.000
_cell.angle_alpha   90.00
_cell.angle_beta   90.00
_cell.angle_gamma   90.00
#
_symmetry.space_group_name_H-M   'P 1'
#
loop_
_entity.id
_entity.type
_entity.pdbx_description
1 polymer ?
#
loop_
_entity_poly.entity_id
_entity_poly.type
_entity_poly.pdbx_seq_one_letter_code
_entity_poly.pdbx_strand_id
1 'polypeptide(L)'
;MLQSKSFVKKTKQGKVVKVVREHYLRDDIYCGAPFCKVCDVAAARLGSSASTIIIADTNVVLHQIDLLENPAIDDVVVLSVVLEEVKNKNLSVYNRLRALCSNPQRRFFVFSNEYHKDTYVKIESGETPNDRNDRAIRVAAQWYQNHLGGAVKVLLITNDRENKKKAIQDGIPAETVESYVKSLGQPALLDVIVQPPSEDVTMEDAEDLRPSKRKTIYPEHKPMSEIISGLHRGIYHQGKLRVNRYNPFEAYVGVKVLEMKLLSTGAQT
;
A
#
# COMPACT_ATOMS: atom_id res chain seq x y z
N MET A 1 1.35 29.01 -2.04
CA MET A 1 -0.12 29.23 -2.04
C MET A 1 -0.76 28.43 -0.90
N LEU A 2 -1.72 29.01 -0.18
CA LEU A 2 -2.40 28.34 0.93
C LEU A 2 -3.68 27.64 0.44
N GLN A 3 -3.87 26.38 0.80
CA GLN A 3 -5.10 25.62 0.62
C GLN A 3 -5.60 25.12 1.97
N SER A 4 -6.92 24.98 2.15
CA SER A 4 -7.50 24.34 3.33
C SER A 4 -7.92 22.91 3.00
N LYS A 5 -7.30 21.92 3.65
CA LYS A 5 -7.70 20.51 3.54
C LYS A 5 -8.62 20.17 4.70
N SER A 6 -9.88 19.82 4.41
CA SER A 6 -10.83 19.38 5.43
C SER A 6 -11.24 17.93 5.21
N PHE A 7 -11.26 17.14 6.28
CA PHE A 7 -11.74 15.75 6.24
C PHE A 7 -12.48 15.41 7.54
N VAL A 8 -13.36 14.42 7.47
CA VAL A 8 -14.12 13.93 8.62
C VAL A 8 -13.44 12.67 9.14
N LYS A 9 -13.21 12.59 10.46
CA LYS A 9 -12.68 11.39 11.11
C LYS A 9 -13.58 10.94 12.26
N LYS A 10 -13.70 9.63 12.44
CA LYS A 10 -14.31 9.04 13.63
C LYS A 10 -13.23 8.83 14.69
N THR A 11 -13.44 9.35 15.88
CA THR A 11 -12.51 9.18 17.01
C THR A 11 -12.62 7.77 17.60
N LYS A 12 -11.64 7.37 18.43
CA LYS A 12 -11.69 6.08 19.15
C LYS A 12 -12.95 5.93 20.03
N GLN A 13 -13.55 7.04 20.47
CA GLN A 13 -14.79 7.08 21.24
C GLN A 13 -16.06 7.16 20.37
N GLY A 14 -15.93 6.97 19.04
CA GLY A 14 -17.05 6.96 18.12
C GLY A 14 -17.58 8.34 17.71
N LYS A 15 -17.08 9.44 18.30
CA LYS A 15 -17.46 10.80 17.90
C LYS A 15 -16.93 11.15 16.51
N VAL A 16 -17.77 11.77 15.70
CA VAL A 16 -17.43 12.25 14.36
C VAL A 16 -16.92 13.69 14.47
N VAL A 17 -15.71 13.97 13.97
CA VAL A 17 -15.06 15.28 14.05
C VAL A 17 -14.59 15.71 12.66
N LYS A 18 -14.92 16.95 12.27
CA LYS A 18 -14.35 17.60 11.09
C LYS A 18 -13.00 18.20 11.46
N VAL A 19 -11.94 17.77 10.78
CA VAL A 19 -10.58 18.30 10.94
C VAL A 19 -10.31 19.20 9.75
N VAL A 20 -9.88 20.43 10.02
CA VAL A 20 -9.39 21.38 9.01
C VAL A 20 -7.90 21.57 9.24
N ARG A 21 -7.11 21.45 8.19
CA ARG A 21 -5.66 21.68 8.20
C ARG A 21 -5.29 22.63 7.08
N GLU A 22 -4.35 23.50 7.37
CA GLU A 22 -3.67 24.29 6.36
C GLU A 22 -2.74 23.40 5.55
N HIS A 23 -2.75 23.61 4.23
CA HIS A 23 -1.95 22.88 3.27
C HIS A 23 -1.19 23.89 2.41
N TYR A 24 0.11 24.00 2.66
CA TYR A 24 0.99 24.95 1.99
C TYR A 24 1.54 24.34 0.71
N LEU A 25 1.25 24.99 -0.41
CA LEU A 25 1.80 24.65 -1.72
C LEU A 25 3.02 25.51 -2.00
N ARG A 26 4.11 24.83 -2.32
CA ARG A 26 5.45 25.33 -2.56
C ARG A 26 5.82 25.20 -4.04
N ASP A 27 6.69 26.07 -4.51
CA ASP A 27 7.29 26.10 -5.85
C ASP A 27 8.80 25.83 -5.84
N ASP A 28 9.40 25.70 -4.65
CA ASP A 28 10.83 25.43 -4.43
C ASP A 28 11.15 23.94 -4.19
N ILE A 29 10.23 23.04 -4.55
CA ILE A 29 10.44 21.59 -4.44
C ILE A 29 11.18 21.11 -5.70
N TYR A 30 12.43 20.68 -5.53
CA TYR A 30 13.30 20.23 -6.62
C TYR A 30 12.94 18.82 -7.12
N CYS A 31 13.24 18.54 -8.39
CA CYS A 31 12.89 17.28 -9.06
C CYS A 31 13.87 16.12 -8.77
N GLY A 32 15.03 16.41 -8.18
CA GLY A 32 16.05 15.41 -7.83
C GLY A 32 16.95 14.96 -8.97
N ALA A 33 16.79 15.54 -10.17
CA ALA A 33 17.62 15.28 -11.35
C ALA A 33 18.81 16.25 -11.42
N PRO A 34 20.06 15.75 -11.54
CA PRO A 34 21.25 16.61 -11.54
C PRO A 34 21.44 17.39 -12.86
N PHE A 35 20.77 16.98 -13.93
CA PHE A 35 20.78 17.64 -15.24
C PHE A 35 19.62 18.65 -15.40
N CYS A 36 18.82 18.86 -14.35
CA CYS A 36 17.79 19.88 -14.38
C CYS A 36 18.41 21.28 -14.38
N LYS A 37 17.90 22.17 -15.24
CA LYS A 37 18.37 23.56 -15.37
C LYS A 37 17.59 24.55 -14.50
N VAL A 38 16.46 24.12 -13.93
CA VAL A 38 15.52 24.99 -13.20
C VAL A 38 15.61 24.77 -11.69
N CYS A 39 15.77 23.51 -11.26
CA CYS A 39 15.78 23.14 -9.85
C CYS A 39 17.18 23.24 -9.24
N ASP A 40 17.24 23.31 -7.91
CA ASP A 40 18.46 23.06 -7.16
C ASP A 40 18.92 21.61 -7.33
N VAL A 41 20.17 21.43 -7.73
CA VAL A 41 20.81 20.15 -8.01
C VAL A 41 21.73 19.67 -6.88
N ALA A 42 21.96 20.49 -5.85
CA ALA A 42 22.90 20.17 -4.77
C ALA A 42 22.54 18.87 -4.02
N ALA A 43 21.24 18.57 -3.90
CA ALA A 43 20.72 17.36 -3.28
C ALA A 43 20.10 16.38 -4.29
N ALA A 44 20.49 16.46 -5.56
CA ALA A 44 20.05 15.52 -6.59
C ALA A 44 20.52 14.10 -6.26
N ARG A 45 19.66 13.11 -6.54
CA ARG A 45 19.93 11.69 -6.27
C ARG A 45 19.76 10.78 -7.48
N LEU A 46 19.12 11.29 -8.54
CA LEU A 46 18.99 10.57 -9.78
C LEU A 46 20.32 10.60 -10.55
N GLY A 47 20.52 9.63 -11.44
CA GLY A 47 21.72 9.54 -12.27
C GLY A 47 21.84 10.71 -13.24
N SER A 48 23.08 11.15 -13.50
CA SER A 48 23.38 12.23 -14.45
C SER A 48 23.10 11.88 -15.91
N SER A 49 23.12 10.59 -16.23
CA SER A 49 22.87 10.05 -17.57
C SER A 49 21.71 9.04 -17.57
N ALA A 50 20.76 9.21 -16.64
CA ALA A 50 19.58 8.35 -16.58
C ALA A 50 18.76 8.51 -17.87
N SER A 51 18.63 7.44 -18.65
CA SER A 51 17.83 7.45 -19.88
C SER A 51 16.33 7.34 -19.58
N THR A 52 15.99 6.68 -18.47
CA THR A 52 14.62 6.46 -18.00
C THR A 52 14.52 6.78 -16.51
N ILE A 53 13.51 7.55 -16.12
CA ILE A 53 13.14 7.75 -14.71
C ILE A 53 11.84 7.00 -14.45
N ILE A 54 11.82 6.21 -13.38
CA ILE A 54 10.69 5.38 -13.01
C ILE A 54 9.86 6.12 -11.97
N ILE A 55 8.55 6.20 -12.18
CA ILE A 55 7.59 6.59 -11.16
C ILE A 55 6.81 5.35 -10.78
N ALA A 56 6.98 4.91 -9.54
CA ALA A 56 6.34 3.71 -9.02
C ALA A 56 4.95 4.05 -8.45
N ASP A 57 3.95 3.25 -8.85
CA ASP A 57 2.62 3.26 -8.26
C ASP A 57 2.61 2.56 -6.88
N THR A 58 1.60 2.86 -6.05
CA THR A 58 1.42 2.29 -4.71
C THR A 58 1.39 0.77 -4.73
N ASN A 59 0.59 0.17 -5.61
CA ASN A 59 0.46 -1.30 -5.67
C ASN A 59 1.77 -1.98 -6.08
N VAL A 60 2.58 -1.32 -6.91
CA VAL A 60 3.90 -1.82 -7.29
C VAL A 60 4.82 -1.83 -6.08
N VAL A 61 4.84 -0.75 -5.29
CA VAL A 61 5.63 -0.71 -4.05
C VAL A 61 5.15 -1.78 -3.06
N LEU A 62 3.85 -1.96 -2.88
CA LEU A 62 3.29 -2.89 -1.90
C LEU A 62 3.62 -4.35 -2.21
N HIS A 63 3.52 -4.74 -3.49
CA HIS A 63 3.63 -6.13 -3.90
C HIS A 63 5.00 -6.51 -4.47
N GLN A 64 5.81 -5.54 -4.88
CA GLN A 64 7.08 -5.76 -5.59
C GLN A 64 8.26 -5.02 -4.93
N ILE A 65 8.23 -4.83 -3.62
CA ILE A 65 9.33 -4.15 -2.91
C ILE A 65 10.67 -4.89 -3.08
N ASP A 66 10.65 -6.23 -3.11
CA ASP A 66 11.85 -7.06 -3.30
C ASP A 66 12.50 -6.78 -4.67
N LEU A 67 11.68 -6.56 -5.71
CA LEU A 67 12.13 -6.16 -7.03
C LEU A 67 12.73 -4.75 -7.02
N LEU A 68 12.10 -3.80 -6.32
CA LEU A 68 12.64 -2.44 -6.15
C LEU A 68 13.95 -2.40 -5.35
N GLU A 69 14.19 -3.39 -4.48
CA GLU A 69 15.46 -3.56 -3.77
C GLU A 69 16.56 -4.16 -4.66
N ASN A 70 16.24 -4.69 -5.83
CA ASN A 70 17.26 -5.20 -6.75
C ASN A 70 18.11 -4.05 -7.34
N PRO A 71 19.46 -4.15 -7.37
CA PRO A 71 20.32 -3.12 -7.95
C PRO A 71 20.09 -2.84 -9.45
N ALA A 72 19.42 -3.75 -10.17
CA ALA A 72 19.03 -3.53 -11.56
C ALA A 72 17.98 -2.41 -11.71
N ILE A 73 17.29 -2.03 -10.62
CA ILE A 73 16.31 -0.95 -10.59
C ILE A 73 16.89 0.24 -9.83
N ASP A 74 17.07 1.32 -10.59
CA ASP A 74 17.58 2.61 -10.16
C ASP A 74 16.80 3.74 -10.85
N ASP A 75 17.11 4.99 -10.48
CA ASP A 75 16.47 6.20 -11.00
C ASP A 75 14.96 6.22 -10.74
N VAL A 76 14.59 5.86 -9.51
CA VAL A 76 13.19 5.76 -9.07
C VAL A 76 12.79 7.02 -8.32
N VAL A 77 11.72 7.66 -8.79
CA VAL A 77 11.02 8.73 -8.09
C VAL A 77 9.82 8.15 -7.34
N VAL A 78 9.85 8.33 -6.03
CA VAL A 78 8.81 7.92 -5.11
C VAL A 78 7.98 9.13 -4.71
N LEU A 79 6.70 9.12 -5.01
CA LEU A 79 5.81 10.24 -4.71
C LEU A 79 5.38 10.23 -3.24
N SER A 80 5.18 11.41 -2.64
CA SER A 80 4.71 11.53 -1.25
C SER A 80 3.34 10.89 -1.02
N VAL A 81 2.45 10.93 -2.02
CA VAL A 81 1.15 10.24 -1.97
C VAL A 81 1.32 8.72 -1.85
N VAL A 82 2.25 8.15 -2.61
CA VAL A 82 2.59 6.72 -2.60
C VAL A 82 3.18 6.33 -1.25
N LEU A 83 4.13 7.11 -0.72
CA LEU A 83 4.72 6.85 0.61
C LEU A 83 3.67 6.85 1.73
N GLU A 84 2.76 7.82 1.73
CA GLU A 84 1.74 7.92 2.77
C GLU A 84 0.73 6.76 2.65
N GLU A 85 0.36 6.38 1.44
CA GLU A 85 -0.54 5.24 1.22
C GLU A 85 0.13 3.91 1.64
N VAL A 86 1.38 3.69 1.25
CA VAL A 86 2.17 2.51 1.68
C VAL A 86 2.33 2.49 3.20
N LYS A 87 2.56 3.64 3.85
CA LYS A 87 2.65 3.70 5.32
C LYS A 87 1.35 3.28 6.00
N ASN A 88 0.22 3.71 5.47
CA ASN A 88 -1.10 3.37 6.01
C ASN A 88 -1.47 1.91 5.70
N LYS A 89 -1.08 1.40 4.53
CA LYS A 89 -1.34 0.02 4.10
C LYS A 89 -0.36 -0.97 4.69
N ASN A 90 0.95 -0.80 4.69
CA ASN A 90 1.92 -1.74 5.27
C ASN A 90 3.18 -1.03 5.80
N LEU A 91 3.30 -0.92 7.13
CA LEU A 91 4.41 -0.21 7.78
C LEU A 91 5.77 -0.88 7.54
N SER A 92 5.82 -2.21 7.38
CA SER A 92 7.07 -2.92 7.09
C SER A 92 7.61 -2.54 5.72
N VAL A 93 6.76 -2.57 4.69
CA VAL A 93 7.12 -2.14 3.33
C VAL A 93 7.51 -0.67 3.30
N TYR A 94 6.80 0.18 4.05
CA TYR A 94 7.18 1.59 4.20
C TYR A 94 8.59 1.77 4.76
N ASN A 95 8.95 1.03 5.82
CA ASN A 95 10.28 1.12 6.41
C ASN A 95 11.37 0.68 5.43
N ARG A 96 11.12 -0.40 4.67
CA ARG A 96 12.02 -0.87 3.60
C ARG A 96 12.18 0.15 2.49
N LEU A 97 11.09 0.71 1.97
CA LEU A 97 11.12 1.77 0.97
C LEU A 97 11.85 3.02 1.48
N ARG A 98 11.65 3.38 2.76
CA ARG A 98 12.35 4.51 3.38
C ARG A 98 13.85 4.25 3.53
N ALA A 99 14.25 3.01 3.80
CA ALA A 99 15.66 2.62 3.82
C ALA A 99 16.28 2.75 2.42
N LEU A 100 15.60 2.32 1.36
CA LEU A 100 16.03 2.54 -0.03
C LEU A 100 16.21 4.03 -0.34
N CYS A 101 15.22 4.84 0.01
CA CYS A 101 15.28 6.29 -0.16
C CYS A 101 16.36 6.97 0.70
N SER A 102 16.87 6.33 1.74
CA SER A 102 17.90 6.94 2.61
C SER A 102 19.32 6.49 2.22
N ASN A 103 19.44 5.40 1.47
CA ASN A 103 20.72 4.84 1.05
C ASN A 103 21.31 5.65 -0.13
N PRO A 104 22.47 6.30 0.03
CA PRO A 104 23.10 7.08 -1.04
C PRO A 104 23.57 6.24 -2.24
N GLN A 105 23.79 4.94 -2.05
CA GLN A 105 24.15 4.02 -3.13
C GLN A 105 22.95 3.68 -4.02
N ARG A 106 21.73 4.01 -3.57
CA ARG A 106 20.48 3.78 -4.31
C ARG A 106 19.99 5.09 -4.87
N ARG A 107 19.63 5.10 -6.14
CA ARG A 107 19.13 6.29 -6.84
C ARG A 107 17.62 6.45 -6.66
N PHE A 108 17.21 6.54 -5.40
CA PHE A 108 15.82 6.71 -4.99
C PHE A 108 15.59 8.12 -4.48
N PHE A 109 14.67 8.83 -5.11
CA PHE A 109 14.33 10.21 -4.77
C PHE A 109 12.88 10.33 -4.33
N VAL A 110 12.64 11.06 -3.24
CA VAL A 110 11.28 11.30 -2.75
C VAL A 110 10.81 12.66 -3.22
N PHE A 111 9.79 12.68 -4.08
CA PHE A 111 9.19 13.91 -4.56
C PHE A 111 7.91 14.25 -3.79
N SER A 112 7.89 15.44 -3.21
CA SER A 112 6.79 15.93 -2.37
C SER A 112 5.62 16.49 -3.20
N ASN A 113 5.03 15.66 -4.07
CA ASN A 113 3.96 16.04 -4.99
C ASN A 113 2.74 16.68 -4.29
N GLU A 114 2.38 16.23 -3.08
CA GLU A 114 1.28 16.83 -2.33
C GLU A 114 1.55 18.29 -1.95
N TYR A 115 2.81 18.70 -1.82
CA TYR A 115 3.18 20.06 -1.41
C TYR A 115 3.66 20.91 -2.59
N HIS A 116 3.75 20.37 -3.79
CA HIS A 116 4.21 21.08 -4.96
C HIS A 116 3.02 21.72 -5.70
N LYS A 117 3.11 23.03 -5.98
CA LYS A 117 2.03 23.83 -6.56
C LYS A 117 1.45 23.23 -7.85
N ASP A 118 2.31 22.79 -8.76
CA ASP A 118 1.89 22.32 -10.08
C ASP A 118 1.48 20.84 -10.14
N THR A 119 1.78 20.05 -9.09
CA THR A 119 1.43 18.62 -9.06
C THR A 119 0.39 18.27 -8.01
N TYR A 120 -0.02 19.27 -7.20
CA TYR A 120 -1.06 19.09 -6.21
C TYR A 120 -2.44 18.94 -6.86
N VAL A 121 -3.12 17.86 -6.48
CA VAL A 121 -4.44 17.51 -6.99
C VAL A 121 -5.49 17.59 -5.88
N LYS A 122 -6.60 18.29 -6.14
CA LYS A 122 -7.77 18.34 -5.25
C LYS A 122 -8.70 17.16 -5.53
N ILE A 123 -9.41 16.70 -4.50
CA ILE A 123 -10.44 15.67 -4.63
C ILE A 123 -11.58 16.23 -5.49
N GLU A 124 -11.97 15.51 -6.54
CA GLU A 124 -13.11 15.84 -7.38
C GLU A 124 -14.42 15.25 -6.84
N SER A 125 -15.56 15.81 -7.28
CA SER A 125 -16.87 15.37 -6.79
C SER A 125 -17.19 13.97 -7.30
N GLY A 126 -17.43 13.03 -6.38
CA GLY A 126 -17.75 11.63 -6.72
C GLY A 126 -16.53 10.73 -6.95
N GLU A 127 -15.31 11.27 -6.84
CA GLU A 127 -14.06 10.52 -6.98
C GLU A 127 -13.72 9.77 -5.67
N THR A 128 -13.24 8.53 -5.78
CA THR A 128 -12.76 7.79 -4.60
C THR A 128 -11.37 8.26 -4.17
N PRO A 129 -10.95 8.02 -2.91
CA PRO A 129 -9.58 8.32 -2.51
C PRO A 129 -8.50 7.63 -3.36
N ASN A 130 -8.80 6.44 -3.89
CA ASN A 130 -7.88 5.69 -4.76
C ASN A 130 -7.75 6.38 -6.13
N ASP A 131 -8.88 6.69 -6.77
CA ASP A 131 -8.90 7.40 -8.06
C ASP A 131 -8.13 8.72 -8.00
N ARG A 132 -8.29 9.45 -6.90
CA ARG A 132 -7.57 10.70 -6.64
C ARG A 132 -6.07 10.49 -6.53
N ASN A 133 -5.63 9.43 -5.85
CA ASN A 133 -4.21 9.11 -5.71
C ASN A 133 -3.62 8.70 -7.06
N ASP A 134 -4.31 7.85 -7.83
CA ASP A 134 -3.90 7.45 -9.19
C ASP A 134 -3.76 8.66 -10.11
N ARG A 135 -4.71 9.60 -10.02
CA ARG A 135 -4.63 10.87 -10.74
C ARG A 135 -3.48 11.76 -10.28
N ALA A 136 -3.21 11.84 -8.98
CA ALA A 136 -2.06 12.57 -8.46
C ALA A 136 -0.73 11.97 -8.95
N ILE A 137 -0.65 10.65 -9.09
CA ILE A 137 0.51 9.96 -9.66
C ILE A 137 0.68 10.31 -11.14
N ARG A 138 -0.41 10.25 -11.93
CA ARG A 138 -0.40 10.64 -13.36
C ARG A 138 0.01 12.09 -13.57
N VAL A 139 -0.57 13.03 -12.81
CA VAL A 139 -0.23 14.46 -12.89
C VAL A 139 1.25 14.68 -12.56
N ALA A 140 1.78 14.02 -11.53
CA ALA A 140 3.20 14.12 -11.20
C ALA A 140 4.08 13.55 -12.33
N ALA A 141 3.70 12.42 -12.93
CA ALA A 141 4.44 11.82 -14.05
C ALA A 141 4.46 12.73 -15.28
N GLN A 142 3.32 13.32 -15.63
CA GLN A 142 3.24 14.28 -16.72
C GLN A 142 4.08 15.52 -16.43
N TRP A 143 4.04 16.04 -15.20
CA TRP A 143 4.88 17.17 -14.80
C TRP A 143 6.36 16.85 -14.94
N TYR A 144 6.80 15.67 -14.49
CA TYR A 144 8.20 15.24 -14.64
C TYR A 144 8.63 15.16 -16.11
N GLN A 145 7.79 14.60 -16.99
CA GLN A 145 8.09 14.49 -18.42
C GLN A 145 8.19 15.87 -19.07
N ASN A 146 7.30 16.80 -18.73
CA ASN A 146 7.31 18.16 -19.25
C ASN A 146 8.50 18.97 -18.70
N HIS A 147 8.83 18.78 -17.43
CA HIS A 147 9.87 19.52 -16.72
C HIS A 147 11.29 19.10 -17.17
N LEU A 148 11.53 17.81 -17.36
CA LEU A 148 12.83 17.28 -17.82
C LEU A 148 12.95 17.26 -19.35
N GLY A 149 11.85 17.48 -20.06
CA GLY A 149 11.80 17.50 -21.53
C GLY A 149 12.21 16.17 -22.15
N GLY A 150 12.68 16.20 -23.40
CA GLY A 150 13.10 15.01 -24.14
C GLY A 150 14.45 14.43 -23.72
N ALA A 151 15.10 14.98 -22.69
CA ALA A 151 16.40 14.48 -22.22
C ALA A 151 16.28 13.09 -21.56
N VAL A 152 15.12 12.80 -20.95
CA VAL A 152 14.86 11.55 -20.23
C VAL A 152 13.42 11.10 -20.47
N LYS A 153 13.23 9.79 -20.60
CA LYS A 153 11.91 9.17 -20.66
C LYS A 153 11.37 8.97 -19.24
N VAL A 154 10.22 9.53 -18.92
CA VAL A 154 9.54 9.27 -17.64
C VAL A 154 8.55 8.13 -17.85
N LEU A 155 8.71 7.06 -17.06
CA LEU A 155 7.93 5.83 -17.18
C LEU A 155 7.14 5.59 -15.90
N LEU A 156 5.82 5.56 -16.00
CA LEU A 156 4.94 5.14 -14.92
C LEU A 156 4.87 3.61 -14.89
N ILE A 157 5.23 3.00 -13.77
CA ILE A 157 5.09 1.56 -13.56
C ILE A 157 3.86 1.31 -12.70
N THR A 158 2.86 0.66 -13.29
CA THR A 158 1.61 0.29 -12.61
C THR A 158 1.10 -1.05 -13.12
N ASN A 159 0.57 -1.86 -12.22
CA ASN A 159 -0.14 -3.09 -12.57
C ASN A 159 -1.66 -2.88 -12.65
N ASP A 160 -2.16 -1.68 -12.35
CA ASP A 160 -3.56 -1.33 -12.52
C ASP A 160 -3.85 -1.06 -14.02
N ARG A 161 -4.75 -1.87 -14.59
CA ARG A 161 -5.13 -1.78 -16.01
C ARG A 161 -5.80 -0.44 -16.33
N GLU A 162 -6.62 0.09 -15.44
CA GLU A 162 -7.35 1.34 -15.66
C GLU A 162 -6.41 2.54 -15.51
N ASN A 163 -5.53 2.53 -14.50
CA ASN A 163 -4.53 3.59 -14.33
C ASN A 163 -3.58 3.63 -15.54
N LYS A 164 -3.11 2.47 -16.01
CA LYS A 164 -2.30 2.37 -17.24
C LYS A 164 -3.02 2.93 -18.46
N LYS A 165 -4.30 2.56 -18.66
CA LYS A 165 -5.10 3.03 -19.79
C LYS A 165 -5.25 4.55 -19.77
N LYS A 166 -5.59 5.14 -18.61
CA LYS A 166 -5.72 6.59 -18.43
C LYS A 166 -4.38 7.30 -18.65
N ALA A 167 -3.29 6.76 -18.12
CA ALA A 167 -1.94 7.31 -18.32
C ALA A 167 -1.55 7.38 -19.80
N ILE A 168 -1.81 6.32 -20.58
CA ILE A 168 -1.54 6.31 -22.02
C ILE A 168 -2.40 7.34 -22.76
N GLN A 169 -3.67 7.49 -22.38
CA GLN A 169 -4.56 8.53 -22.94
C GLN A 169 -4.05 9.94 -22.65
N ASP A 170 -3.45 10.16 -21.48
CA ASP A 170 -2.85 11.44 -21.08
C ASP A 170 -1.46 11.68 -21.71
N GLY A 171 -0.98 10.76 -22.56
CA GLY A 171 0.33 10.84 -23.23
C GLY A 171 1.51 10.46 -22.33
N ILE A 172 1.26 9.80 -21.20
CA ILE A 172 2.28 9.36 -20.25
C ILE A 172 2.71 7.92 -20.60
N PRO A 173 4.00 7.64 -20.84
CA PRO A 173 4.48 6.28 -20.99
C PRO A 173 4.18 5.47 -19.73
N ALA A 174 3.43 4.38 -19.87
CA ALA A 174 3.06 3.52 -18.75
C ALA A 174 3.22 2.03 -19.10
N GLU A 175 3.86 1.28 -18.22
CA GLU A 175 4.12 -0.16 -18.38
C GLU A 175 3.76 -0.94 -17.12
N THR A 176 3.46 -2.23 -17.30
CA THR A 176 3.33 -3.16 -16.17
C THR A 176 4.72 -3.56 -15.69
N VAL A 177 4.81 -3.98 -14.43
CA VAL A 177 6.09 -4.45 -13.85
C VAL A 177 6.69 -5.57 -14.71
N GLU A 178 5.87 -6.51 -15.16
CA GLU A 178 6.31 -7.62 -16.01
C GLU A 178 6.86 -7.16 -17.36
N SER A 179 6.20 -6.21 -18.03
CA SER A 179 6.67 -5.63 -19.30
C SER A 179 8.03 -4.94 -19.11
N TYR A 180 8.13 -4.15 -18.04
CA TYR A 180 9.34 -3.40 -17.74
C TYR A 180 10.52 -4.33 -17.47
N VAL A 181 10.32 -5.37 -16.65
CA VAL A 181 11.38 -6.34 -16.35
C VAL A 181 11.82 -7.12 -17.59
N LYS A 182 10.88 -7.50 -18.48
CA LYS A 182 11.24 -8.12 -19.78
C LYS A 182 12.10 -7.18 -20.63
N SER A 183 11.83 -5.88 -20.60
CA SER A 183 12.60 -4.88 -21.35
C SER A 183 14.04 -4.71 -20.84
N LEU A 184 14.30 -5.03 -19.56
CA LEU A 184 15.64 -5.00 -18.97
C LEU A 184 16.54 -6.15 -19.43
N GLY A 185 15.98 -7.19 -20.10
CA GLY A 185 16.77 -8.31 -20.62
C GLY A 185 17.38 -9.22 -19.55
N GLN A 186 16.91 -9.14 -18.30
CA GLN A 186 17.40 -9.94 -17.17
C GLN A 186 16.35 -10.97 -16.75
N PRO A 187 16.46 -12.24 -17.20
CA PRO A 187 15.43 -13.25 -16.91
C PRO A 187 15.32 -13.57 -15.41
N ALA A 188 16.41 -13.47 -14.65
CA ALA A 188 16.41 -13.72 -13.20
C ALA A 188 15.50 -12.76 -12.40
N LEU A 189 15.17 -11.59 -12.95
CA LEU A 189 14.25 -10.65 -12.31
C LEU A 189 12.79 -11.08 -12.45
N LEU A 190 12.45 -11.93 -13.43
CA LEU A 190 11.09 -12.42 -13.62
C LEU A 190 10.66 -13.34 -12.48
N ASP A 191 11.60 -14.09 -11.90
CA ASP A 191 11.36 -14.98 -10.76
C ASP A 191 11.04 -14.22 -9.47
N VAL A 192 11.41 -12.94 -9.40
CA VAL A 192 11.16 -12.05 -8.25
C VAL A 192 9.79 -11.38 -8.35
N ILE A 193 9.15 -11.41 -9.54
CA ILE A 193 7.85 -10.75 -9.73
C ILE A 193 6.77 -11.59 -9.07
N VAL A 194 6.06 -10.98 -8.13
CA VAL A 194 4.82 -11.54 -7.61
C VAL A 194 3.77 -11.45 -8.72
N GLN A 195 3.40 -12.58 -9.31
CA GLN A 195 2.25 -12.60 -10.22
C GLN A 195 0.98 -12.33 -9.41
N PRO A 196 0.14 -11.36 -9.80
CA PRO A 196 -1.19 -11.29 -9.23
C PRO A 196 -1.89 -12.64 -9.53
N PRO A 197 -2.66 -13.21 -8.58
CA PRO A 197 -3.42 -14.42 -8.86
C PRO A 197 -4.28 -14.16 -10.10
N SER A 198 -4.16 -15.02 -11.11
CA SER A 198 -5.04 -14.98 -12.29
C SER A 198 -6.49 -15.02 -11.83
N GLU A 199 -7.37 -14.23 -12.46
CA GLU A 199 -8.80 -14.12 -12.11
C GLU A 199 -9.54 -15.49 -12.10
N ASP A 200 -8.95 -16.56 -12.67
CA ASP A 200 -9.49 -17.93 -12.70
C ASP A 200 -9.01 -18.84 -11.56
N VAL A 201 -8.16 -18.37 -10.64
CA VAL A 201 -7.97 -19.02 -9.33
C VAL A 201 -8.70 -18.17 -8.32
N THR A 202 -9.83 -18.68 -7.85
CA THR A 202 -10.43 -18.31 -6.56
C THR A 202 -9.52 -18.76 -5.42
N MET A 203 -8.28 -18.24 -5.43
CA MET A 203 -7.49 -18.11 -4.23
C MET A 203 -8.13 -16.94 -3.49
N GLU A 204 -8.87 -17.25 -2.42
CA GLU A 204 -9.21 -16.28 -1.40
C GLU A 204 -7.98 -15.40 -1.19
N ASP A 205 -8.18 -14.08 -1.36
CA ASP A 205 -7.14 -13.08 -1.20
C ASP A 205 -6.19 -13.50 -0.08
N ALA A 206 -4.89 -13.45 -0.33
CA ALA A 206 -3.94 -13.24 0.75
C ALA A 206 -4.28 -11.86 1.35
N GLU A 207 -5.37 -11.82 2.11
CA GLU A 207 -5.88 -10.67 2.80
C GLU A 207 -4.70 -10.19 3.65
N ASP A 208 -4.22 -9.00 3.33
CA ASP A 208 -3.59 -8.13 4.31
C ASP A 208 -4.49 -8.24 5.56
N LEU A 209 -4.00 -8.91 6.62
CA LEU A 209 -4.74 -9.31 7.83
C LEU A 209 -5.21 -8.12 8.69
N ARG A 210 -5.48 -6.97 8.06
CA ARG A 210 -6.19 -5.84 8.63
C ARG A 210 -7.57 -5.78 7.98
N PRO A 211 -8.59 -6.35 8.65
CA PRO A 211 -9.95 -6.43 8.12
C PRO A 211 -10.51 -5.02 7.89
N SER A 212 -10.65 -4.61 6.64
CA SER A 212 -11.31 -3.37 6.22
C SER A 212 -12.84 -3.47 6.24
N LYS A 213 -13.37 -4.63 6.59
CA LYS A 213 -14.68 -4.81 7.22
C LYS A 213 -14.43 -5.71 8.41
N ARG A 214 -15.04 -5.46 9.58
CA ARG A 214 -15.11 -6.46 10.65
C ARG A 214 -15.85 -7.68 10.07
N LYS A 215 -15.17 -8.56 9.33
CA LYS A 215 -15.55 -9.97 9.28
C LYS A 215 -15.56 -10.36 10.75
N THR A 216 -16.72 -10.78 11.23
CA THR A 216 -16.89 -11.26 12.59
C THR A 216 -16.10 -12.57 12.67
N ILE A 217 -14.78 -12.48 12.90
CA ILE A 217 -13.82 -13.60 12.89
C ILE A 217 -14.26 -14.69 13.89
N TYR A 218 -15.00 -14.29 14.92
CA TYR A 218 -15.57 -15.20 15.90
C TYR A 218 -17.04 -14.87 16.10
N PRO A 219 -17.92 -15.88 16.21
CA PRO A 219 -19.32 -15.64 16.53
C PRO A 219 -19.44 -14.89 17.86
N GLU A 220 -20.46 -14.04 17.96
CA GLU A 220 -20.74 -13.33 19.20
C GLU A 220 -21.05 -14.31 20.33
N HIS A 221 -20.59 -13.98 21.54
CA HIS A 221 -20.87 -14.79 22.72
C HIS A 221 -22.38 -14.73 23.04
N LYS A 222 -22.94 -15.89 23.40
CA LYS A 222 -24.33 -15.98 23.87
C LYS A 222 -24.55 -15.14 25.13
N PRO A 223 -25.73 -14.53 25.32
CA PRO A 223 -26.05 -13.79 26.53
C PRO A 223 -26.06 -14.70 27.76
N MET A 224 -25.70 -14.14 28.92
CA MET A 224 -25.57 -14.90 30.17
C MET A 224 -26.86 -15.65 30.57
N SER A 225 -28.03 -15.08 30.27
CA SER A 225 -29.33 -15.70 30.54
C SER A 225 -29.50 -17.03 29.79
N GLU A 226 -29.09 -17.08 28.53
CA GLU A 226 -29.13 -18.28 27.69
C GLU A 226 -28.10 -19.32 28.17
N ILE A 227 -26.89 -18.87 28.54
CA ILE A 227 -25.84 -19.74 29.09
C ILE A 227 -26.34 -20.43 30.37
N ILE A 228 -26.91 -19.68 31.32
CA ILE A 228 -27.39 -20.22 32.60
C ILE A 228 -28.55 -21.20 32.37
N SER A 229 -29.53 -20.84 31.53
CA SER A 229 -30.63 -21.74 31.19
C SER A 229 -30.14 -23.03 30.51
N GLY A 230 -29.16 -22.92 29.62
CA GLY A 230 -28.55 -24.08 28.95
C GLY A 230 -27.75 -24.97 29.90
N LEU A 231 -27.07 -24.40 30.90
CA LEU A 231 -26.38 -25.16 31.95
C LEU A 231 -27.38 -25.91 32.85
N HIS A 232 -28.47 -25.26 33.28
CA HIS A 232 -29.51 -25.89 34.10
C HIS A 232 -30.25 -27.01 33.36
N ARG A 233 -30.46 -26.85 32.05
CA ARG A 233 -31.10 -27.87 31.19
C ARG A 233 -30.13 -28.97 30.73
N GLY A 234 -28.86 -28.90 31.11
CA GLY A 234 -27.83 -29.87 30.71
C GLY A 234 -27.41 -29.80 29.24
N ILE A 235 -27.80 -28.74 28.52
CA ILE A 235 -27.47 -28.51 27.10
C ILE A 235 -26.04 -27.95 26.97
N TYR A 236 -25.61 -27.14 27.93
CA TYR A 236 -24.25 -26.60 27.98
C TYR A 236 -23.45 -27.23 29.10
N HIS A 237 -22.15 -27.30 28.89
CA HIS A 237 -21.19 -27.77 29.87
C HIS A 237 -20.10 -26.71 30.07
N GLN A 238 -19.80 -26.42 31.34
CA GLN A 238 -18.76 -25.48 31.71
C GLN A 238 -17.52 -26.23 32.19
N GLY A 239 -16.34 -25.80 31.75
CA GLY A 239 -15.08 -26.41 32.11
C GLY A 239 -13.88 -25.50 31.85
N LYS A 240 -12.71 -25.90 32.35
CA LYS A 240 -11.45 -25.18 32.11
C LYS A 240 -10.87 -25.59 30.76
N LEU A 241 -10.77 -24.63 29.83
CA LEU A 241 -10.11 -24.81 28.54
C LEU A 241 -8.59 -24.94 28.74
N ARG A 242 -7.97 -25.96 28.13
CA ARG A 242 -6.52 -26.19 28.10
C ARG A 242 -6.08 -26.33 26.66
N VAL A 243 -5.33 -25.36 26.15
CA VAL A 243 -4.82 -25.34 24.77
C VAL A 243 -3.54 -26.17 24.67
N ASN A 244 -3.37 -26.89 23.57
CA ASN A 244 -2.16 -27.65 23.28
C ASN A 244 -0.97 -26.70 23.08
N ARG A 245 0.21 -27.05 23.61
CA ARG A 245 1.43 -26.24 23.49
C ARG A 245 2.01 -26.25 22.07
N TYR A 246 1.74 -27.31 21.30
CA TYR A 246 2.35 -27.54 19.99
C TYR A 246 1.38 -27.29 18.83
N ASN A 247 0.07 -27.21 19.10
CA ASN A 247 -0.95 -26.90 18.10
C ASN A 247 -1.97 -25.89 18.67
N PRO A 248 -1.93 -24.62 18.24
CA PRO A 248 -2.87 -23.59 18.69
C PRO A 248 -4.34 -23.86 18.35
N PHE A 249 -4.62 -24.76 17.38
CA PHE A 249 -5.97 -25.11 16.93
C PHE A 249 -6.55 -26.32 17.64
N GLU A 250 -5.84 -26.87 18.63
CA GLU A 250 -6.29 -27.97 19.47
C GLU A 250 -6.38 -27.53 20.92
N ALA A 251 -7.54 -27.76 21.52
CA ALA A 251 -7.73 -27.55 22.95
C ALA A 251 -8.64 -28.63 23.55
N TYR A 252 -8.59 -28.76 24.87
CA TYR A 252 -9.40 -29.69 25.62
C TYR A 252 -10.15 -28.96 26.74
N VAL A 253 -11.41 -29.33 26.97
CA VAL A 253 -12.21 -28.82 28.08
C VAL A 253 -12.46 -29.94 29.07
N GLY A 254 -12.05 -29.74 30.33
CA GLY A 254 -12.37 -30.65 31.43
C GLY A 254 -13.75 -30.34 32.00
N VAL A 255 -14.71 -31.25 31.82
CA VAL A 255 -16.09 -31.13 32.32
C VAL A 255 -16.30 -32.10 33.49
N LYS A 256 -16.93 -31.66 34.58
CA LYS A 256 -17.12 -32.49 35.80
C LYS A 256 -18.10 -33.67 35.62
N VAL A 257 -18.98 -33.60 34.63
CA VAL A 257 -20.09 -34.55 34.41
C VAL A 257 -19.68 -35.73 33.51
N LEU A 258 -18.61 -35.58 32.74
CA LEU A 258 -18.08 -36.61 31.85
C LEU A 258 -16.69 -37.01 32.39
N GLU A 259 -16.45 -38.29 32.68
CA GLU A 259 -15.09 -38.81 32.97
C GLU A 259 -14.19 -38.82 31.70
N MET A 260 -14.43 -37.90 30.76
CA MET A 260 -13.73 -37.81 29.47
C MET A 260 -13.42 -36.35 29.13
N LYS A 261 -12.27 -36.12 28.50
CA LYS A 261 -11.85 -34.80 28.00
C LYS A 261 -12.49 -34.57 26.63
N LEU A 262 -13.22 -33.46 26.47
CA LEU A 262 -13.75 -33.05 25.16
C LEU A 262 -12.64 -32.34 24.38
N LEU A 263 -12.35 -32.83 23.17
CA LEU A 263 -11.42 -32.21 22.22
C LEU A 263 -12.17 -31.16 21.39
N SER A 264 -11.66 -29.95 21.32
CA SER A 264 -12.07 -28.93 20.36
C SER A 264 -10.98 -28.80 19.29
N THR A 265 -11.32 -29.09 18.04
CA THR A 265 -10.44 -28.92 16.86
C THR A 265 -10.97 -27.82 15.95
N GLY A 266 -10.09 -26.91 15.56
CA GLY A 266 -10.34 -25.91 14.52
C GLY A 266 -10.58 -24.49 15.05
N ALA A 267 -10.15 -23.50 14.27
CA ALA A 267 -10.65 -22.13 14.38
C ALA A 267 -11.94 -22.04 13.56
N GLN A 268 -13.00 -21.47 14.14
CA GLN A 268 -14.15 -21.05 13.34
C GLN A 268 -13.71 -19.84 12.53
N THR A 269 -13.54 -20.04 11.22
CA THR A 269 -13.35 -18.97 10.22
C THR A 269 -14.70 -18.44 9.76
#